data_AF-A0A8J6CA76-F1
#
_entry.id   AF-A0A8J6CA76-F1
#
_cell.length_a   1.000
_cell.length_b   1.000
_cell.length_c   1.000
_cell.angle_alpha   90.00
_cell.angle_beta   90.00
_cell.angle_gamma   90.00
#
_symmetry.space_group_name_H-M   'P 1'
#
loop_
_entity.id
_entity.type
_entity.pdbx_description
1 polymer ?
#
loop_
_entity_poly.entity_id
_entity_poly.type
_entity_poly.pdbx_seq_one_letter_code
_entity_poly.pdbx_strand_id
1 'polypeptide(L)'
;MDASSQGTPEVLYCRFCPSAVLRPANAHLVAHEYRLPRLPGMRHASAGASASETSETLSAFWCVKDKFDFENVGFTKTVDGHLKYLICGECDMGPIGYYDLNDEASIYVACERVSSAPPEGAPSAAVDPALLSMVAQLREAEDAKQPEREQGAP
;
A
#
# COMPACT_ATOMS: atom_id res chain seq x y z
N MET A 1 -9.95 25.70 16.31
CA MET A 1 -8.65 25.15 16.73
C MET A 1 -8.24 24.21 15.62
N ASP A 2 -7.45 24.71 14.67
CA ASP A 2 -7.13 24.02 13.43
C ASP A 2 -6.01 23.02 13.71
N ALA A 3 -6.38 21.79 14.07
CA ALA A 3 -5.43 20.69 14.10
C ALA A 3 -5.13 20.33 12.64
N SER A 4 -4.10 20.96 12.08
CA SER A 4 -3.57 20.65 10.75
C SER A 4 -3.36 19.15 10.68
N SER A 5 -4.33 18.48 10.07
CA SER A 5 -4.37 17.04 9.87
C SER A 5 -3.33 16.79 8.78
N GLN A 6 -2.09 16.59 9.21
CA GLN A 6 -0.98 16.30 8.32
C GLN A 6 -1.23 14.92 7.75
N GLY A 7 -1.89 14.92 6.60
CA GLY A 7 -2.03 13.78 5.73
C GLY A 7 -0.65 13.19 5.41
N THR A 8 -0.60 11.95 4.92
CA THR A 8 0.61 11.39 4.32
C THR A 8 1.19 12.38 3.31
N PRO A 9 2.46 12.80 3.43
CA PRO A 9 3.02 13.85 2.58
C PRO A 9 3.31 13.36 1.16
N GLU A 10 3.51 12.05 1.01
CA GLU A 10 3.89 11.39 -0.23
C GLU A 10 3.28 9.97 -0.30
N VAL A 11 3.52 9.28 -1.42
CA VAL A 11 3.10 7.88 -1.58
C VAL A 11 3.94 7.01 -0.66
N LEU A 12 3.29 6.10 0.05
CA LEU A 12 3.97 5.08 0.86
C LEU A 12 3.99 3.76 0.13
N TYR A 13 5.15 3.11 0.13
CA TYR A 13 5.45 1.87 -0.55
C TYR A 13 5.75 0.75 0.43
N CYS A 14 5.53 -0.49 -0.02
CA CYS A 14 6.09 -1.66 0.62
C CYS A 14 7.63 -1.55 0.65
N ARG A 15 8.28 -2.03 1.72
CA ARG A 15 9.76 -2.06 1.80
C ARG A 15 10.41 -3.21 1.05
N PHE A 16 9.62 -4.19 0.59
CA PHE A 16 10.13 -5.40 -0.04
C PHE A 16 9.84 -5.46 -1.55
N CYS A 17 8.93 -4.64 -2.06
CA CYS A 17 8.57 -4.58 -3.48
C CYS A 17 8.05 -3.17 -3.82
N PRO A 18 7.82 -2.84 -5.10
CA PRO A 18 7.43 -1.48 -5.52
C PRO A 18 5.93 -1.20 -5.35
N SER A 19 5.20 -2.07 -4.65
CA SER A 19 3.76 -1.93 -4.42
C SER A 19 3.45 -0.68 -3.59
N ALA A 20 2.56 0.16 -4.10
CA ALA A 20 2.04 1.31 -3.37
C ALA A 20 1.03 0.82 -2.30
N VAL A 21 1.21 1.29 -1.07
CA VAL A 21 0.37 1.00 0.09
C VAL A 21 -0.67 2.11 0.29
N LEU A 22 -0.22 3.37 0.29
CA LEU A 22 -1.08 4.54 0.51
C LEU A 22 -0.67 5.70 -0.40
N ARG A 23 -1.66 6.46 -0.88
CA ARG A 23 -1.45 7.75 -1.55
C ARG A 23 -1.30 8.89 -0.53
N PRO A 24 -0.81 10.06 -0.95
CA PRO A 24 -0.80 11.25 -0.10
C PRO A 24 -2.20 11.60 0.40
N ALA A 25 -2.28 12.26 1.56
CA ALA A 25 -3.51 12.71 2.22
C ALA A 25 -4.50 11.63 2.72
N ASN A 26 -4.24 10.35 2.47
CA ASN A 26 -5.14 9.25 2.84
C ASN A 26 -4.97 8.71 4.27
N ALA A 27 -3.99 9.22 5.03
CA ALA A 27 -3.78 8.82 6.41
C ALA A 27 -3.21 9.98 7.22
N HIS A 28 -3.36 9.95 8.55
CA HIS A 28 -2.74 10.93 9.44
C HIS A 28 -1.78 10.25 10.41
N LEU A 29 -0.70 10.95 10.77
CA LEU A 29 0.30 10.42 11.68
C LEU A 29 -0.26 10.39 13.12
N VAL A 30 -0.14 9.24 13.77
CA VAL A 30 -0.47 9.04 15.18
C VAL A 30 0.72 8.43 15.92
N ALA A 31 0.91 8.87 17.16
CA ALA A 31 1.92 8.32 18.04
C ALA A 31 1.24 7.45 19.09
N HIS A 32 1.45 6.14 19.02
CA HIS A 32 1.01 5.18 20.03
C HIS A 32 1.84 3.91 19.92
N GLU A 33 1.97 3.20 21.03
CA GLU A 33 2.70 1.93 21.05
C GLU A 33 1.79 0.76 20.69
N TYR A 34 2.23 -0.07 19.75
CA TYR A 34 1.57 -1.33 19.44
C TYR A 34 2.60 -2.42 19.13
N ARG A 35 2.32 -3.64 19.61
CA ARG A 35 3.19 -4.79 19.44
C ARG A 35 2.76 -5.58 18.20
N LEU A 36 3.64 -5.64 17.19
CA LEU A 36 3.41 -6.42 15.98
C LEU A 36 4.37 -7.63 15.90
N PRO A 37 3.94 -8.75 15.28
CA PRO A 37 4.86 -9.79 14.85
C PRO A 37 5.99 -9.19 14.00
N ARG A 38 7.23 -9.68 14.17
CA ARG A 38 8.38 -9.15 13.42
C ARG A 38 8.24 -9.43 11.93
N LEU A 39 8.73 -8.50 11.12
CA LEU A 39 8.89 -8.73 9.69
C LEU A 39 10.06 -9.69 9.41
N PRO A 40 9.92 -10.64 8.49
CA PRO A 40 11.05 -11.45 8.04
C PRO A 40 12.14 -10.57 7.40
N GLY A 41 13.41 -10.83 7.72
CA GLY A 41 14.56 -10.15 7.11
C GLY A 41 14.92 -8.77 7.67
N MET A 42 14.18 -8.26 8.67
CA MET A 42 14.53 -7.01 9.33
C MET A 42 15.55 -7.25 10.46
N ARG A 43 16.76 -6.72 10.32
CA ARG A 43 17.81 -6.75 11.35
C ARG A 43 17.51 -5.73 12.44
N HIS A 44 17.83 -6.09 13.68
CA HIS A 44 17.48 -5.35 14.89
C HIS A 44 18.09 -3.94 14.89
N ALA A 45 17.33 -2.95 15.35
CA ALA A 45 17.89 -1.67 15.80
C ALA A 45 18.34 -1.71 17.29
N SER A 46 17.85 -2.67 18.08
CA SER A 46 18.21 -2.80 19.50
C SER A 46 19.19 -3.94 19.75
N ALA A 47 20.41 -3.58 20.12
CA ALA A 47 21.41 -4.49 20.68
C ALA A 47 20.90 -5.04 22.03
N GLY A 48 20.22 -6.18 22.03
CA GLY A 48 19.78 -6.84 23.27
C GLY A 48 18.54 -7.73 23.18
N ALA A 49 17.76 -7.67 22.09
CA ALA A 49 16.61 -8.57 21.95
C ALA A 49 17.09 -10.00 21.61
N SER A 50 16.73 -10.95 22.47
CA SER A 50 17.00 -12.37 22.28
C SER A 50 16.31 -12.87 21.00
N ALA A 51 16.94 -13.82 20.29
CA ALA A 51 16.39 -14.50 19.12
C ALA A 51 15.02 -15.19 19.38
N SER A 52 14.57 -15.21 20.65
CA SER A 52 13.28 -15.73 21.09
C SER A 52 12.10 -14.75 20.96
N GLU A 53 12.32 -13.45 20.74
CA GLU A 53 11.22 -12.49 20.65
C GLU A 53 10.63 -12.42 19.23
N THR A 54 9.49 -13.08 19.01
CA THR A 54 8.76 -13.14 17.73
C THR A 54 8.03 -11.85 17.35
N SER A 55 8.08 -10.84 18.22
CA SER A 55 7.34 -9.58 18.10
C SER A 55 8.20 -8.39 18.52
N GLU A 56 7.81 -7.20 18.07
CA GLU A 56 8.45 -5.92 18.37
C GLU A 56 7.40 -4.83 18.63
N THR A 57 7.75 -3.85 19.46
CA THR A 57 6.90 -2.68 19.75
C THR A 57 7.30 -1.53 18.83
N LEU A 58 6.32 -0.94 18.16
CA LEU A 58 6.48 0.23 17.30
C LEU A 58 5.65 1.38 17.88
N SER A 59 6.07 2.63 17.64
CA SER A 59 5.50 3.81 18.33
C SER A 59 4.87 4.86 17.40
N ALA A 60 4.99 4.67 16.08
CA ALA A 60 4.50 5.62 15.08
C ALA A 60 3.72 4.91 13.97
N PHE A 61 2.51 5.38 13.72
CA PHE A 61 1.59 4.78 12.76
C PHE A 61 0.90 5.83 11.89
N TRP A 62 0.61 5.44 10.66
CA TRP A 62 -0.37 6.12 9.81
C TRP A 62 -1.75 5.54 10.09
N CYS A 63 -2.66 6.38 10.56
CA CYS A 63 -4.05 6.02 10.80
C CYS A 63 -4.90 6.35 9.58
N VAL A 64 -5.51 5.32 9.01
CA VAL A 64 -6.38 5.33 7.84
C VAL A 64 -7.81 5.08 8.31
N LYS A 65 -8.78 5.84 7.79
CA LYS A 65 -10.19 5.74 8.22
C LYS A 65 -10.99 4.75 7.39
N ASP A 66 -10.73 4.69 6.09
CA ASP A 66 -11.43 3.79 5.20
C ASP A 66 -10.47 2.76 4.60
N LYS A 67 -10.87 1.49 4.60
CA LYS A 67 -10.14 0.41 3.93
C LYS A 67 -10.02 0.63 2.41
N PHE A 68 -10.88 1.47 1.83
CA PHE A 68 -10.83 1.83 0.42
C PHE A 68 -9.78 2.92 0.11
N ASP A 69 -9.17 3.53 1.12
CA ASP A 69 -8.10 4.52 0.94
C ASP A 69 -6.72 3.88 0.66
N PHE A 70 -6.62 2.55 0.79
CA PHE A 70 -5.43 1.77 0.44
C PHE A 70 -5.35 1.48 -1.06
N GLU A 71 -4.13 1.43 -1.58
CA GLU A 71 -3.89 1.03 -2.97
C GLU A 71 -3.78 -0.50 -3.09
N ASN A 72 -2.71 -1.10 -2.56
CA ASN A 72 -2.44 -2.54 -2.68
C ASN A 72 -2.12 -3.17 -1.33
N VAL A 73 -3.15 -3.39 -0.50
CA VAL A 73 -3.02 -3.98 0.84
C VAL A 73 -3.93 -5.19 0.99
N GLY A 74 -3.35 -6.28 1.52
CA GLY A 74 -4.10 -7.46 1.95
C GLY A 74 -4.40 -7.42 3.43
N PHE A 75 -5.51 -8.03 3.84
CA PHE A 75 -5.85 -8.27 5.24
C PHE A 75 -5.79 -9.77 5.53
N THR A 76 -5.12 -10.17 6.61
CA THR A 76 -5.07 -11.57 7.01
C THR A 76 -6.44 -12.10 7.45
N LYS A 77 -6.49 -13.42 7.67
CA LYS A 77 -7.54 -14.00 8.52
C LYS A 77 -7.54 -13.32 9.88
N THR A 78 -8.73 -13.27 10.47
CA THR A 78 -8.91 -12.71 11.81
C THR A 78 -8.20 -13.59 12.84
N VAL A 79 -7.38 -12.96 13.67
CA VAL A 79 -6.67 -13.52 14.81
C VAL A 79 -7.43 -13.12 16.07
N ASP A 80 -7.61 -14.06 16.99
CA ASP A 80 -8.30 -13.86 18.27
C ASP A 80 -9.71 -13.24 18.14
N GLY A 81 -10.37 -13.44 17.00
CA GLY A 81 -11.74 -13.00 16.74
C GLY A 81 -11.93 -11.52 16.41
N HIS A 82 -10.90 -10.69 16.56
CA HIS A 82 -11.01 -9.23 16.34
C HIS A 82 -9.84 -8.62 15.57
N LEU A 83 -8.66 -9.22 15.57
CA LEU A 83 -7.48 -8.60 14.98
C LEU A 83 -7.22 -9.06 13.56
N LYS A 84 -7.00 -8.15 12.63
CA LYS A 84 -6.48 -8.44 11.29
C LYS A 84 -5.13 -7.77 11.11
N TYR A 85 -4.18 -8.49 10.53
CA TYR A 85 -2.91 -7.90 10.13
C TYR A 85 -2.99 -7.41 8.69
N LEU A 86 -2.32 -6.30 8.41
CA LEU A 86 -2.14 -5.81 7.05
C LEU A 86 -0.88 -6.44 6.46
N ILE A 87 -0.94 -6.88 5.22
CA ILE A 87 0.19 -7.39 4.44
C ILE A 87 0.29 -6.62 3.12
N CYS A 88 1.46 -6.61 2.50
CA CYS A 88 1.60 -6.09 1.13
C CYS A 88 0.69 -6.88 0.18
N GLY A 89 -0.09 -6.19 -0.65
CA GLY A 89 -1.01 -6.85 -1.60
C GLY A 89 -0.33 -7.54 -2.78
N GLU A 90 0.96 -7.28 -3.02
CA GLU A 90 1.71 -7.87 -4.14
C GLU A 90 2.66 -8.98 -3.71
N CYS A 91 3.39 -8.79 -2.61
CA CYS A 91 4.42 -9.76 -2.17
C CYS A 91 4.07 -10.51 -0.89
N ASP A 92 2.88 -10.30 -0.32
CA ASP A 92 2.38 -10.90 0.91
C ASP A 92 3.26 -10.72 2.17
N MET A 93 4.32 -9.90 2.07
CA MET A 93 5.18 -9.60 3.20
C MET A 93 4.43 -8.75 4.23
N GLY A 94 4.47 -9.20 5.48
CA GLY A 94 3.81 -8.52 6.59
C GLY A 94 4.11 -9.17 7.95
N PRO A 95 3.55 -8.61 9.04
CA PRO A 95 2.58 -7.51 9.04
C PRO A 95 3.21 -6.15 8.71
N ILE A 96 2.55 -5.31 7.91
CA ILE A 96 2.91 -3.88 7.74
C ILE A 96 2.06 -2.97 8.63
N GLY A 97 1.00 -3.51 9.23
CA GLY A 97 0.03 -2.80 10.04
C GLY A 97 -0.99 -3.74 10.68
N TYR A 98 -2.00 -3.17 11.32
CA TYR A 98 -3.11 -3.92 11.91
C TYR A 98 -4.45 -3.18 11.81
N TYR A 99 -5.53 -3.93 11.98
CA TYR A 99 -6.91 -3.46 12.04
C TYR A 99 -7.63 -4.23 13.13
N ASP A 100 -8.08 -3.52 14.17
CA ASP A 100 -8.90 -4.09 15.24
C ASP A 100 -10.38 -3.94 14.88
N LEU A 101 -11.08 -5.06 14.70
CA LEU A 101 -12.50 -5.09 14.36
C LEU A 101 -13.40 -4.63 15.53
N ASN A 102 -12.87 -4.51 16.75
CA ASN A 102 -13.59 -3.87 17.84
C ASN A 102 -13.56 -2.33 17.73
N ASP A 103 -12.57 -1.79 17.02
CA ASP A 103 -12.43 -0.38 16.69
C ASP A 103 -12.44 -0.19 15.17
N GLU A 104 -13.62 -0.40 14.58
CA GLU A 104 -13.81 -0.37 13.12
C GLU A 104 -13.49 1.00 12.48
N ALA A 105 -13.24 2.03 13.28
CA ALA A 105 -12.99 3.39 12.80
C ALA A 105 -11.54 3.62 12.32
N SER A 106 -10.59 2.77 12.72
CA SER A 106 -9.17 3.06 12.54
C SER A 106 -8.37 1.85 12.08
N ILE A 107 -7.63 2.02 10.98
CA ILE A 107 -6.69 1.05 10.44
C ILE A 107 -5.29 1.64 10.53
N TYR A 108 -4.33 0.89 11.06
CA TYR A 108 -3.01 1.42 11.39
C TYR A 108 -1.91 0.77 10.55
N VAL A 109 -1.11 1.59 9.87
CA VAL A 109 0.11 1.17 9.16
C VAL A 109 1.33 1.64 9.92
N ALA A 110 2.25 0.75 10.27
CA ALA A 110 3.45 1.13 11.00
C ALA A 110 4.40 1.93 10.11
N CYS A 111 4.78 3.14 10.53
CA CYS A 111 5.66 4.02 9.75
C CYS A 111 6.99 3.33 9.44
N GLU A 112 7.55 2.61 10.41
CA GLU A 112 8.80 1.87 10.26
C GLU A 112 8.72 0.69 9.28
N ARG A 113 7.53 0.31 8.80
CA ARG A 113 7.33 -0.87 7.94
C ARG A 113 7.00 -0.55 6.48
N VAL A 114 6.90 0.73 6.15
CA VAL A 114 6.70 1.28 4.80
C VAL A 114 7.82 2.25 4.45
N SER A 115 7.90 2.67 3.20
CA SER A 115 8.93 3.59 2.69
C SER A 115 8.32 4.70 1.86
N SER A 116 8.92 5.89 1.87
CA SER A 116 8.58 7.00 0.98
C SER A 116 9.02 6.79 -0.48
N ALA A 117 9.92 5.83 -0.71
CA ALA A 117 10.38 5.45 -2.04
C ALA A 117 10.30 3.94 -2.25
N PRO A 118 10.00 3.46 -3.47
CA PRO A 118 10.07 2.04 -3.78
C PRO A 118 11.51 1.51 -3.63
N PRO A 119 11.72 0.24 -3.23
CA PRO A 119 13.05 -0.33 -3.10
C PRO A 119 13.76 -0.40 -4.47
N GLU A 120 15.03 0.03 -4.51
CA GLU A 120 15.85 0.00 -5.73
C GLU A 120 16.03 -1.44 -6.25
N GLY A 121 15.87 -1.63 -7.56
CA GLY A 121 15.97 -2.95 -8.22
C GLY A 121 14.64 -3.70 -8.38
N ALA A 122 13.55 -3.16 -7.85
CA ALA A 122 12.22 -3.63 -8.22
C ALA A 122 11.88 -3.20 -9.66
N PRO A 123 11.19 -4.03 -10.46
CA PRO A 123 10.74 -3.61 -11.79
C PRO A 123 9.82 -2.41 -11.59
N SER A 124 10.35 -1.22 -11.88
CA SER A 124 9.57 0.01 -11.91
C SER A 124 8.35 -0.27 -12.78
N ALA A 125 7.17 0.13 -12.34
CA ALA A 125 5.96 0.18 -13.16
C ALA A 125 6.08 1.22 -14.31
N ALA A 126 7.27 1.39 -14.86
CA ALA A 126 7.47 1.90 -16.20
C ALA A 126 6.78 0.90 -17.13
N VAL A 127 5.59 1.30 -17.59
CA VAL A 127 4.90 0.65 -18.70
C VAL A 127 5.94 0.43 -19.78
N ASP A 128 6.14 -0.82 -20.21
CA ASP A 128 7.08 -1.14 -21.27
C ASP A 128 6.79 -0.20 -22.46
N PRO A 129 7.77 0.61 -22.93
CA PRO A 129 7.54 1.54 -24.04
C PRO A 129 6.98 0.84 -25.27
N ALA A 130 7.34 -0.43 -25.49
CA ALA A 130 6.78 -1.26 -26.55
C ALA A 130 5.29 -1.55 -26.31
N LEU A 131 4.89 -1.87 -25.08
CA LEU A 131 3.48 -2.10 -24.74
C LEU A 131 2.65 -0.83 -24.89
N LEU A 132 3.16 0.33 -24.48
CA LEU A 132 2.48 1.62 -24.68
C LEU A 132 2.31 1.94 -26.16
N SER A 133 3.35 1.69 -26.96
CA SER A 133 3.30 1.84 -28.42
C SER A 133 2.28 0.89 -29.05
N MET A 134 2.20 -0.35 -28.60
CA MET A 134 1.22 -1.33 -29.10
C MET A 134 -0.21 -0.91 -28.76
N VAL A 135 -0.47 -0.41 -27.54
CA VAL A 135 -1.80 0.08 -27.14
C VAL A 135 -2.20 1.31 -27.95
N ALA A 136 -1.27 2.22 -28.27
CA ALA A 136 -1.53 3.35 -29.14
C ALA A 136 -1.89 2.91 -30.57
N GLN A 137 -1.11 1.99 -31.15
CA GLN A 137 -1.36 1.44 -32.49
C GLN A 137 -2.71 0.73 -32.61
N LEU A 138 -3.12 0.00 -31.57
CA LEU A 138 -4.44 -0.66 -31.56
C LEU A 138 -5.58 0.36 -31.55
N ARG A 139 -5.48 1.43 -30.76
CA ARG A 139 -6.50 2.51 -30.73
C ARG A 139 -6.64 3.21 -32.08
N GLU A 140 -5.52 3.49 -32.75
CA GLU A 140 -5.52 4.10 -34.10
C GLU A 140 -6.14 3.16 -35.15
N ALA A 141 -5.86 1.86 -35.06
CA ALA A 141 -6.44 0.86 -35.96
C ALA A 141 -7.95 0.64 -35.73
N GLU A 142 -8.46 0.85 -34.52
CA GLU A 142 -9.89 0.81 -34.22
C GLU A 142 -10.62 2.05 -34.76
N ASP A 143 -10.02 3.24 -34.68
CA ASP A 143 -10.59 4.48 -35.22
C ASP A 143 -10.64 4.49 -36.76
N ALA A 144 -9.59 3.97 -37.41
CA ALA A 144 -9.53 3.81 -38.87
C ALA A 144 -10.53 2.79 -39.44
N LYS A 145 -11.25 2.05 -38.58
CA LYS A 145 -12.20 1.01 -38.99
C LYS A 145 -13.66 1.47 -39.00
N GLN A 146 -13.97 2.75 -38.76
CA GLN A 146 -15.31 3.28 -39.03
C GLN A 146 -15.56 3.37 -40.54
N PRO A 147 -16.45 2.54 -41.14
CA PRO A 147 -16.84 2.72 -42.52
C PRO A 147 -17.78 3.92 -42.62
N GLU A 148 -17.47 4.84 -43.54
CA GLU A 148 -18.41 5.84 -44.04
C GLU A 148 -19.68 5.12 -44.54
N ARG A 149 -20.75 5.09 -43.73
CA ARG A 149 -22.08 4.68 -44.17
C ARG A 149 -22.95 5.90 -44.45
N GLU A 150 -23.09 6.13 -45.75
CA GLU A 150 -24.33 6.47 -46.45
C GLU A 150 -24.80 7.93 -46.39
N GLN A 151 -24.21 8.75 -47.26
CA GLN A 151 -25.00 9.70 -48.05
C GLN A 151 -25.64 8.91 -49.20
N GLY A 152 -26.96 8.79 -49.16
CA GLY A 152 -27.74 8.09 -50.20
C GLY A 152 -29.21 8.41 -50.09
N ALA A 153 -29.56 9.69 -50.24
CA ALA A 153 -30.93 10.13 -50.46
C ALA A 153 -31.39 9.76 -51.88
N PRO A 154 -32.65 9.35 -52.03
CA PRO A 154 -33.47 9.82 -53.14
C PRO A 154 -34.60 10.74 -52.66
#